data_AF-A0A7W1GS78-F1
#
_entry.id   AF-A0A7W1GS78-F1
#
_cell.length_a   1.000
_cell.length_b   1.000
_cell.length_c   1.000
_cell.angle_alpha   90.00
_cell.angle_beta   90.00
_cell.angle_gamma   90.00
#
_symmetry.space_group_name_H-M   'P 1'
#
loop_
_entity.id
_entity.type
_entity.pdbx_description
1 polymer ?
#
loop_
_entity_poly.entity_id
_entity_poly.type
_entity_poly.pdbx_seq_one_letter_code
_entity_poly.pdbx_strand_id
1 'polypeptide(L)' 'MTWVEGAAGGPHDVDHLPYAVFSHGGDEPRVGSRVGDLVVDLAPLAATE' A
#
# COMPACT_ATOMS: atom_id res chain seq x y z
N MET A 1 -11.31 7.49 -6.51
CA MET A 1 -11.07 6.68 -7.73
C MET A 1 -9.63 6.21 -7.73
N THR A 2 -9.39 4.93 -8.01
CA THR A 2 -8.06 4.33 -8.12
C THR A 2 -7.99 3.47 -9.37
N TRP A 3 -6.80 3.30 -9.93
CA TRP A 3 -6.53 2.40 -11.05
C TRP A 3 -6.35 0.94 -10.60
N VAL A 4 -6.30 0.68 -9.28
CA VAL A 4 -6.18 -0.67 -8.72
C VAL A 4 -7.50 -1.41 -8.86
N GLU A 5 -7.51 -2.46 -9.70
CA GLU A 5 -8.66 -3.32 -9.92
C GLU A 5 -9.13 -3.99 -8.62
N GLY A 6 -10.44 -4.06 -8.41
CA GLY A 6 -11.04 -4.69 -7.22
C GLY A 6 -11.01 -3.87 -5.93
N ALA A 7 -10.34 -2.71 -5.91
CA ALA A 7 -10.27 -1.88 -4.69
C ALA A 7 -11.56 -1.09 -4.42
N ALA A 8 -12.30 -0.68 -5.45
CA ALA A 8 -13.45 0.22 -5.31
C ALA A 8 -14.60 -0.40 -4.49
N GLY A 9 -15.04 0.29 -3.44
CA GLY A 9 -16.14 -0.14 -2.57
C GLY A 9 -15.81 -1.29 -1.62
N GLY A 10 -14.54 -1.71 -1.59
CA GLY A 10 -14.04 -2.74 -0.68
C GLY A 10 -13.51 -2.16 0.64
N PRO A 11 -13.17 -3.03 1.62
CA PRO A 11 -12.66 -2.59 2.91
C PRO A 11 -11.27 -1.95 2.84
N HIS A 12 -10.58 -2.00 1.71
CA HIS A 12 -9.26 -1.43 1.48
C HIS A 12 -9.25 -0.59 0.20
N ASP A 13 -10.23 0.28 0.05
CA ASP A 13 -10.26 1.23 -1.05
C ASP A 13 -9.29 2.41 -0.84
N VAL A 14 -9.30 3.36 -1.78
CA VAL A 14 -8.40 4.53 -1.78
C VAL A 14 -8.75 5.55 -0.70
N ASP A 15 -9.93 5.45 -0.07
CA ASP A 15 -10.34 6.35 1.01
C ASP A 15 -9.90 5.82 2.39
N HIS A 16 -9.53 4.52 2.49
CA HIS A 16 -9.10 3.91 3.75
C HIS A 16 -7.57 3.91 3.97
N LEU A 17 -6.78 3.49 2.97
CA LEU A 17 -5.30 3.48 2.96
C LEU A 17 -4.61 3.28 4.34
N PRO A 18 -4.80 2.13 5.01
CA PRO A 18 -4.21 1.89 6.32
C PRO A 18 -2.71 1.68 6.21
N TYR A 19 -1.96 2.28 7.13
CA TYR A 19 -0.51 2.10 7.24
C TYR A 19 -0.18 0.86 8.07
N ALA A 20 0.80 0.09 7.59
CA ALA A 20 1.37 -1.03 8.32
C ALA A 20 2.86 -1.18 8.00
N VAL A 21 3.56 -1.94 8.85
CA VAL A 21 4.90 -2.45 8.54
C VAL A 21 4.73 -3.77 7.81
N PHE A 22 5.41 -3.93 6.67
CA PHE A 22 5.43 -5.17 5.89
C PHE A 22 6.87 -5.58 5.55
N SER A 23 7.04 -6.85 5.17
CA SER A 23 8.25 -7.38 4.53
C SER A 23 7.81 -8.30 3.38
N HIS A 24 8.58 -8.33 2.30
CA HIS A 24 8.34 -9.16 1.13
C HIS A 24 9.66 -9.82 0.71
N GLY A 25 9.65 -11.12 0.38
CA GLY A 25 10.83 -11.82 -0.12
C GLY A 25 12.05 -11.87 0.81
N GLY A 26 11.89 -11.57 2.11
CA GLY A 26 13.00 -11.48 3.06
C GLY A 26 13.68 -10.12 3.12
N ASP A 27 13.16 -9.11 2.41
CA ASP A 27 13.62 -7.73 2.49
C ASP A 27 13.43 -7.14 3.91
N GLU A 28 14.17 -6.08 4.22
CA GLU A 28 14.01 -5.32 5.47
C GLU A 28 12.57 -4.79 5.66
N PRO A 29 12.01 -4.87 6.89
CA PRO A 29 10.68 -4.36 7.19
C PRO A 29 10.57 -2.86 6.92
N ARG A 30 9.50 -2.44 6.25
CA ARG A 30 9.28 -1.02 5.88
C ARG A 30 7.80 -0.67 5.86
N VAL A 31 7.51 0.63 5.79
CA VAL A 31 6.15 1.15 5.82
C VAL A 31 5.49 0.98 4.46
N GLY A 32 4.27 0.44 4.47
CA GLY A 32 3.42 0.34 3.29
C GLY A 32 1.96 0.69 3.62
N SER A 33 1.16 0.86 2.57
CA SER A 33 -0.30 1.01 2.68
C SER A 33 -1.01 -0.02 1.83
N ARG A 34 -2.09 -0.62 2.36
CA ARG A 34 -2.90 -1.59 1.61
C ARG A 34 -3.92 -0.89 0.71
N VAL A 35 -4.06 -1.37 -0.53
CA VAL A 35 -5.13 -1.00 -1.46
C VAL A 35 -5.56 -2.23 -2.26
N GLY A 36 -6.83 -2.62 -2.12
CA GLY A 36 -7.32 -3.92 -2.58
C GLY A 36 -6.48 -5.07 -2.00
N ASP A 37 -5.92 -5.89 -2.90
CA ASP A 37 -5.04 -7.01 -2.57
C ASP A 37 -3.54 -6.69 -2.68
N LEU A 38 -3.21 -5.42 -2.96
CA LEU A 38 -1.83 -4.96 -3.10
C LEU A 38 -1.40 -4.14 -1.88
N VAL A 39 -0.08 -4.09 -1.68
CA VAL A 39 0.58 -3.18 -0.74
C VAL A 39 1.44 -2.22 -1.54
N VAL A 40 1.23 -0.92 -1.34
CA VAL A 40 2.11 0.13 -1.87
C VAL A 40 3.28 0.28 -0.91
N ASP A 41 4.49 0.04 -1.39
CA ASP A 41 5.73 0.33 -0.69
C ASP A 41 5.99 1.84 -0.67
N LEU A 42 6.02 2.44 0.52
CA LEU A 42 6.16 3.90 0.66
C LEU A 42 7.62 4.35 0.75
N ALA A 43 8.57 3.45 0.95
CA ALA A 43 9.98 3.83 1.12
C ALA A 43 10.56 4.56 -0.12
N PRO A 44 10.32 4.12 -1.38
CA PRO A 44 10.81 4.85 -2.55
C PRO A 44 10.16 6.23 -2.74
N LEU A 45 8.88 6.35 -2.35
CA LEU A 45 8.11 7.60 -2.46
C LEU A 45 8.60 8.64 -1.44
N ALA A 46 8.87 8.23 -0.20
CA ALA A 46 9.37 9.10 0.85
C ALA A 46 10.80 9.62 0.59
N ALA A 47 11.56 8.95 -0.29
CA ALA A 47 12.89 9.36 -0.69
C ALA A 47 12.91 10.38 -1.83
N THR A 48 11.75 10.76 -2.38
CA THR A 48 11.59 11.75 -3.45
C THR A 48 11.16 13.10 -2.88
N GLU A 49 11.76 14.20 -3.34
CA GLU A 49 11.39 15.60 -3.05
C GLU A 49 10.51 16.22 -4.13
#